data_AF-A0A257WGH7-F1
#
_entry.id   AF-A0A257WGH7-F1
#
_cell.length_a   1.000
_cell.length_b   1.000
_cell.length_c   1.000
_cell.angle_alpha   90.00
_cell.angle_beta   90.00
_cell.angle_gamma   90.00
#
_symmetry.space_group_name_H-M   'P 1'
#
loop_
_entity.id
_entity.type
_entity.pdbx_description
1 polymer ?
#
loop_
_entity_poly.entity_id
_entity_poly.type
_entity_poly.pdbx_seq_one_letter_code
_entity_poly.pdbx_strand_id
1 'polypeptide(L)'
;GEAQQTVVQWTALLQSVSALEMYRKVHGRIHPTSVMEFLLLDREFPRSVRYCLRFAEDSLRTMTGSSPGTFANRAEQLLGRLRSGLDYTSLDDVLGDGLHTYVDRLQIQLNQLGDAIRECFFATPELPVMSK
;
A
#
# COMPACT_ATOMS: atom_id res chain seq x y z
N GLY A 1 -2.50 -8.69 -32.38
CA GLY A 1 -1.49 -9.49 -31.68
C GLY A 1 -1.55 -9.17 -30.20
N GLU A 2 -1.71 -10.19 -29.35
CA GLU A 2 -1.95 -10.07 -27.90
C GLU A 2 -0.94 -9.15 -27.19
N ALA A 3 0.34 -9.17 -27.60
CA ALA A 3 1.38 -8.30 -27.04
C ALA A 3 1.04 -6.79 -27.14
N GLN A 4 0.37 -6.35 -28.22
CA GLN A 4 -0.03 -4.94 -28.38
C GLN A 4 -1.17 -4.56 -27.43
N GLN A 5 -2.10 -5.49 -27.15
CA GLN A 5 -3.19 -5.26 -26.20
C GLN A 5 -2.65 -5.16 -24.77
N THR A 6 -1.69 -6.01 -24.40
CA THR A 6 -1.03 -5.97 -23.09
C THR A 6 -0.33 -4.63 -22.88
N VAL A 7 0.47 -4.15 -23.84
CA VAL A 7 1.16 -2.85 -23.73
C VAL A 7 0.16 -1.69 -23.55
N VAL A 8 -0.97 -1.70 -24.26
CA VAL A 8 -2.01 -0.67 -24.11
C VAL A 8 -2.63 -0.70 -22.72
N GLN A 9 -2.95 -1.88 -22.18
CA GLN A 9 -3.51 -2.04 -20.83
C GLN A 9 -2.55 -1.51 -19.75
N TRP A 10 -1.27 -1.89 -19.79
CA TRP A 10 -0.29 -1.40 -18.81
C TRP A 10 0.02 0.09 -18.96
N THR A 11 -0.02 0.61 -20.19
CA THR A 11 0.08 2.06 -20.41
C THR A 11 -1.08 2.80 -19.77
N ALA A 12 -2.31 2.32 -19.98
CA ALA A 12 -3.51 2.91 -19.40
C ALA A 12 -3.49 2.85 -17.87
N LEU A 13 -3.02 1.73 -17.28
CA LEU A 13 -2.82 1.60 -15.85
C LEU A 13 -1.83 2.63 -15.31
N LEU A 14 -0.67 2.78 -15.95
CA LEU A 14 0.31 3.79 -15.56
C LEU A 14 -0.25 5.22 -15.69
N GLN A 15 -1.09 5.49 -16.70
CA GLN A 15 -1.71 6.81 -16.87
C GLN A 15 -2.74 7.11 -15.78
N SER A 16 -3.56 6.13 -15.38
CA SER A 16 -4.61 6.33 -14.36
C SER A 16 -4.04 6.74 -12.99
N VAL A 17 -2.82 6.27 -12.68
CA VAL A 17 -2.08 6.66 -11.47
C VAL A 17 -0.98 7.69 -11.74
N SER A 18 -1.02 8.38 -12.89
CA SER A 18 -0.02 9.32 -13.42
C SER A 18 1.45 8.90 -13.18
N ALA A 19 1.72 7.61 -13.34
CA ALA A 19 3.02 6.96 -13.22
C ALA A 19 3.82 6.93 -14.52
N LEU A 20 3.17 7.12 -15.68
CA LEU A 20 3.79 6.79 -16.99
C LEU A 20 5.14 7.48 -17.23
N GLU A 21 5.26 8.77 -16.92
CA GLU A 21 6.51 9.52 -17.13
C GLU A 21 7.61 9.08 -16.17
N MET A 22 7.30 8.91 -14.88
CA MET A 22 8.24 8.42 -13.87
C MET A 22 8.72 7.01 -14.21
N TYR A 23 7.79 6.11 -14.56
CA TYR A 23 8.12 4.76 -14.99
C TYR A 23 9.07 4.76 -16.19
N ARG A 24 8.80 5.57 -17.23
CA ARG A 24 9.65 5.63 -18.42
C ARG A 24 11.05 6.16 -18.13
N LYS A 25 11.21 7.07 -17.16
CA LYS A 25 12.53 7.56 -16.74
C LYS A 25 13.40 6.46 -16.11
N VAL A 26 12.78 5.52 -15.40
CA VAL A 26 13.48 4.45 -14.68
C VAL A 26 13.64 3.19 -15.53
N HIS A 27 12.57 2.74 -16.20
CA HIS A 27 12.52 1.44 -16.87
C HIS A 27 12.49 1.52 -18.41
N GLY A 28 12.25 2.70 -18.99
CA GLY A 28 12.17 2.87 -20.44
C GLY A 28 10.92 2.22 -21.05
N ARG A 29 11.08 1.03 -21.65
CA ARG A 29 9.97 0.31 -22.32
C ARG A 29 9.01 -0.29 -21.30
N ILE A 30 7.74 -0.39 -21.69
CA ILE A 30 6.70 -0.97 -20.84
C ILE A 30 6.83 -2.48 -20.86
N HIS A 31 7.10 -3.04 -19.68
CA HIS A 31 7.11 -4.47 -19.43
C HIS A 31 6.18 -4.74 -18.24
N PRO A 32 5.24 -5.70 -18.35
CA PRO A 32 4.27 -6.00 -17.29
C PRO A 32 4.92 -6.17 -15.91
N THR A 33 5.99 -6.95 -15.84
CA THR A 33 6.74 -7.24 -14.61
C THR A 33 7.34 -5.99 -13.98
N SER A 34 8.00 -5.16 -14.77
CA SER A 34 8.54 -3.88 -14.31
C SER A 34 7.45 -2.91 -13.86
N VAL A 35 6.28 -2.89 -14.51
CA VAL A 35 5.15 -2.06 -14.07
C VAL A 35 4.60 -2.52 -12.73
N MET A 36 4.47 -3.84 -12.53
CA MET A 36 4.04 -4.40 -11.25
C MET A 36 5.02 -4.05 -10.13
N GLU A 37 6.31 -4.29 -10.35
CA GLU A 37 7.37 -3.95 -9.39
C GLU A 37 7.35 -2.45 -9.06
N PHE A 38 7.24 -1.59 -10.08
CA PHE A 38 7.20 -0.14 -9.91
C PHE A 38 5.98 0.34 -9.08
N LEU A 39 4.80 -0.19 -9.36
CA LEU A 39 3.58 0.22 -8.66
C LEU A 39 3.46 -0.36 -7.24
N LEU A 40 4.03 -1.55 -6.98
CA LEU A 40 3.94 -2.20 -5.68
C LEU A 40 5.10 -1.84 -4.75
N LEU A 41 6.34 -1.91 -5.26
CA LEU A 41 7.54 -2.06 -4.42
C LEU A 41 8.50 -0.85 -4.48
N ASP A 42 8.29 0.08 -5.42
CA ASP A 42 9.16 1.26 -5.58
C ASP A 42 9.19 2.10 -4.29
N ARG A 43 10.38 2.56 -3.90
CA ARG A 43 10.60 3.26 -2.62
C ARG A 43 10.49 4.78 -2.72
N GLU A 44 10.53 5.31 -3.93
CA GLU A 44 10.66 6.73 -4.24
C GLU A 44 9.43 7.28 -4.97
N PHE A 45 8.68 6.43 -5.69
CA PHE A 45 7.47 6.82 -6.39
C PHE A 45 6.31 7.05 -5.41
N PRO A 46 5.78 8.28 -5.26
CA PRO A 46 4.83 8.61 -4.19
C PRO A 46 3.47 7.88 -4.23
N ARG A 47 3.19 7.16 -5.31
CA ARG A 47 1.95 6.41 -5.50
C ARG A 47 2.17 4.90 -5.53
N SER A 48 3.41 4.44 -5.31
CA SER A 48 3.63 3.03 -5.07
C SER A 48 3.00 2.63 -3.73
N VAL A 49 2.55 1.38 -3.62
CA VAL A 49 1.97 0.88 -2.36
C VAL A 49 2.97 1.01 -1.21
N ARG A 50 4.23 0.64 -1.45
CA ARG A 50 5.28 0.72 -0.43
C ARG A 50 5.53 2.14 0.06
N TYR A 51 5.58 3.11 -0.83
CA TYR A 51 5.73 4.50 -0.45
C TYR A 51 4.54 4.96 0.39
N CYS A 52 3.32 4.72 -0.09
CA CYS A 52 2.08 5.13 0.59
C CYS A 52 1.98 4.56 2.00
N LEU A 53 2.34 3.29 2.20
CA LEU A 53 2.32 2.66 3.53
C LEU A 53 3.36 3.24 4.48
N ARG A 54 4.57 3.55 3.98
CA ARG A 54 5.58 4.27 4.78
C ARG A 54 5.08 5.63 5.20
N PHE A 55 4.52 6.40 4.26
CA PHE A 55 3.98 7.72 4.54
C PHE A 55 2.81 7.68 5.54
N ALA A 56 1.94 6.68 5.43
CA ALA A 56 0.87 6.45 6.39
C ALA A 56 1.42 6.12 7.79
N GLU A 57 2.50 5.33 7.89
CA GLU A 57 3.12 4.98 9.17
C GLU A 57 3.70 6.23 9.85
N ASP A 58 4.42 7.06 9.10
CA ASP A 58 4.96 8.33 9.59
C ASP A 58 3.84 9.27 10.04
N SER A 59 2.72 9.30 9.30
CA SER A 59 1.54 10.11 9.64
C SER A 59 0.87 9.63 10.94
N LEU A 60 0.65 8.33 11.10
CA LEU A 60 0.08 7.77 12.34
C LEU A 60 0.98 8.06 13.54
N ARG A 61 2.29 7.81 13.41
CA ARG A 61 3.28 8.10 14.47
C ARG A 61 3.29 9.56 14.88
N THR A 62 3.18 10.46 13.91
CA THR A 62 3.13 11.91 14.18
C THR A 62 1.89 12.27 15.01
N MET A 63 0.77 11.59 14.81
CA MET A 63 -0.46 11.83 15.58
C MET A 63 -0.44 11.21 16.99
N THR A 64 0.16 10.03 17.15
CA THR A 64 0.18 9.32 18.44
C THR A 64 1.40 9.65 19.30
N GLY A 65 2.47 10.17 18.72
CA GLY A 65 3.76 10.37 19.36
C GLY A 65 4.54 9.07 19.60
N SER A 66 4.19 7.96 18.93
CA SER A 66 4.85 6.67 19.13
C SER A 66 6.26 6.63 18.53
N SER A 67 7.17 5.88 19.18
CA SER A 67 8.56 5.75 18.73
C SER A 67 8.70 4.74 17.59
N PRO A 68 9.67 4.91 16.68
CA PRO A 68 9.95 3.91 15.64
C PRO A 68 10.15 2.50 16.21
N GLY A 69 9.58 1.50 15.54
CA GLY A 69 9.64 0.10 15.98
C GLY A 69 8.66 -0.27 17.11
N THR A 70 7.86 0.68 17.60
CA THR A 70 6.78 0.43 18.57
C THR A 70 5.40 0.72 17.94
N PHE A 71 4.33 0.45 18.68
CA PHE A 71 2.96 0.80 18.29
C PHE A 71 2.16 1.27 19.52
N ALA A 72 1.36 2.31 19.36
CA ALA A 72 0.48 2.84 20.42
C ALA A 72 -0.95 2.29 20.36
N ASN A 73 -1.39 1.83 19.19
CA ASN A 73 -2.74 1.34 18.96
C ASN A 73 -2.78 0.23 17.89
N ARG A 74 -3.98 -0.30 17.64
CA ARG A 74 -4.19 -1.40 16.69
C ARG A 74 -3.86 -0.99 15.25
N ALA A 75 -4.18 0.24 14.85
CA ALA A 75 -3.90 0.73 13.50
C ALA A 75 -2.39 0.75 13.22
N GLU A 76 -1.59 1.30 14.14
CA GLU A 76 -0.13 1.30 14.03
C GLU A 76 0.46 -0.11 13.99
N GLN A 77 -0.07 -1.03 14.81
CA GLN A 77 0.39 -2.40 14.83
C GLN A 77 0.14 -3.10 13.48
N LEU A 78 -1.06 -2.94 12.91
CA LEU A 78 -1.41 -3.51 11.60
C LEU A 78 -0.58 -2.91 10.48
N LEU A 79 -0.44 -1.58 10.47
CA LEU A 79 0.33 -0.87 9.46
C LEU A 79 1.82 -1.26 9.51
N GLY A 80 2.41 -1.31 10.72
CA GLY A 80 3.80 -1.72 10.90
C GLY A 80 4.05 -3.14 10.38
N ARG A 81 3.12 -4.08 10.62
CA ARG A 81 3.20 -5.46 10.08
C ARG A 81 3.09 -5.47 8.55
N LEU A 82 2.10 -4.78 8.00
CA LEU A 82 1.86 -4.72 6.55
C LEU A 82 3.05 -4.11 5.82
N ARG A 83 3.52 -2.93 6.27
CA ARG A 83 4.69 -2.24 5.73
C ARG A 83 5.95 -3.10 5.81
N SER A 84 6.18 -3.75 6.96
CA SER A 84 7.35 -4.62 7.13
C SER A 84 7.30 -5.81 6.18
N GLY A 85 6.14 -6.46 6.02
CA GLY A 85 5.97 -7.53 5.04
C GLY A 85 6.32 -7.08 3.63
N LEU A 86 5.85 -5.89 3.23
CA LEU A 86 6.13 -5.31 1.93
C LEU A 86 7.61 -4.90 1.76
N ASP A 87 8.28 -4.47 2.82
CA ASP A 87 9.71 -4.11 2.80
C ASP A 87 10.63 -5.29 2.48
N TYR A 88 10.21 -6.51 2.81
CA TYR A 88 10.91 -7.76 2.53
C TYR A 88 10.32 -8.56 1.36
N THR A 89 9.33 -8.00 0.66
CA THR A 89 8.75 -8.63 -0.54
C THR A 89 9.63 -8.35 -1.76
N SER A 90 9.98 -9.40 -2.48
CA SER A 90 10.58 -9.32 -3.82
C SER A 90 9.53 -9.50 -4.92
N LEU A 91 9.89 -9.18 -6.17
CA LEU A 91 9.01 -9.44 -7.31
C LEU A 91 8.72 -10.95 -7.46
N ASP A 92 9.69 -11.82 -7.15
CA ASP A 92 9.51 -13.26 -7.22
C ASP A 92 8.47 -13.75 -6.19
N ASP A 93 8.43 -13.16 -4.99
CA ASP A 93 7.40 -13.46 -3.99
C ASP A 93 5.99 -13.07 -4.47
N VAL A 94 5.87 -11.94 -5.19
CA VAL A 94 4.60 -11.49 -5.78
C VAL A 94 4.14 -12.44 -6.90
N LEU A 95 5.09 -12.92 -7.71
CA LEU A 95 4.79 -13.78 -8.86
C LEU A 95 4.60 -15.25 -8.48
N GLY A 96 5.23 -15.73 -7.40
CA GLY A 96 5.21 -17.13 -6.98
C GLY A 96 3.81 -17.70 -6.73
N ASP A 97 2.98 -16.94 -6.02
CA ASP A 97 1.56 -17.29 -5.77
C ASP A 97 0.61 -16.67 -6.80
N GLY A 98 1.12 -15.84 -7.71
CA GLY A 98 0.36 -15.07 -8.69
C GLY A 98 -0.05 -13.66 -8.20
N LEU A 99 0.02 -12.69 -9.11
CA LEU A 99 -0.26 -11.27 -8.84
C LEU A 99 -1.63 -11.05 -8.20
N HIS A 100 -2.68 -11.65 -8.74
CA HIS A 100 -4.04 -11.44 -8.24
C HIS A 100 -4.16 -11.90 -6.78
N THR A 101 -3.66 -13.09 -6.47
CA THR A 101 -3.64 -13.60 -5.10
C THR A 101 -2.84 -12.70 -4.15
N TYR A 102 -1.71 -12.17 -4.61
CA TYR A 102 -0.95 -11.19 -3.83
C TYR A 102 -1.76 -9.91 -3.56
N VAL A 103 -2.35 -9.32 -4.60
CA VAL A 103 -3.13 -8.08 -4.52
C VAL A 103 -4.39 -8.27 -3.66
N ASP A 104 -5.06 -9.41 -3.75
CA ASP A 104 -6.25 -9.71 -2.93
C ASP A 104 -5.88 -9.78 -1.44
N ARG A 105 -4.77 -10.45 -1.10
CA ARG A 105 -4.26 -10.47 0.29
C ARG A 105 -3.93 -9.06 0.78
N LEU A 106 -3.26 -8.27 -0.04
CA LEU A 106 -2.92 -6.88 0.27
C LEU A 106 -4.20 -6.04 0.49
N GLN A 107 -5.22 -6.19 -0.35
CA GLN A 107 -6.51 -5.49 -0.20
C GLN A 107 -7.20 -5.83 1.12
N ILE A 108 -7.22 -7.11 1.51
CA ILE A 108 -7.79 -7.54 2.79
C ILE A 108 -7.05 -6.87 3.97
N GLN A 109 -5.72 -6.85 3.93
CA GLN A 109 -4.92 -6.21 4.99
C GLN A 109 -5.12 -4.69 5.04
N LEU A 110 -5.25 -4.03 3.89
CA LEU A 110 -5.56 -2.60 3.80
C LEU A 110 -6.95 -2.28 4.36
N ASN A 111 -7.95 -3.11 4.10
CA ASN A 111 -9.29 -2.95 4.65
C ASN A 111 -9.28 -3.09 6.18
N GLN A 112 -8.61 -4.11 6.71
CA GLN A 112 -8.43 -4.30 8.16
C GLN A 112 -7.72 -3.11 8.81
N LEU A 113 -6.72 -2.55 8.14
CA LEU A 113 -6.05 -1.34 8.60
C LEU A 113 -7.01 -0.14 8.60
N GLY A 114 -7.79 0.05 7.53
CA GLY A 114 -8.78 1.12 7.44
C GLY A 114 -9.84 1.05 8.55
N ASP A 115 -10.31 -0.16 8.86
CA ASP A 115 -11.22 -0.41 9.98
C ASP A 115 -10.58 -0.02 11.33
N ALA A 116 -9.34 -0.45 11.56
CA ALA A 116 -8.62 -0.10 12.79
C ALA A 116 -8.36 1.41 12.92
N ILE A 117 -8.05 2.10 11.81
CA ILE A 117 -7.90 3.56 11.80
C ILE A 117 -9.22 4.23 12.18
N ARG A 118 -10.34 3.79 11.59
CA ARG A 118 -11.67 4.31 11.93
C ARG A 118 -11.96 4.13 13.42
N GLU A 119 -11.73 2.96 13.97
CA GLU A 119 -11.97 2.66 15.39
C GLU A 119 -11.07 3.48 16.32
N CYS A 120 -9.78 3.64 15.99
CA CYS A 120 -8.83 4.34 16.86
C CYS A 120 -9.02 5.87 16.87
N PHE A 121 -9.44 6.46 15.73
CA PHE A 121 -9.38 7.92 15.55
C PHE A 121 -10.72 8.59 15.25
N PHE A 122 -11.73 7.83 14.81
CA PHE A 122 -13.01 8.39 14.33
C PHE A 122 -14.24 7.83 15.03
N ALA A 123 -14.12 6.75 15.81
CA ALA A 123 -15.23 6.25 16.60
C ALA A 123 -15.54 7.24 17.74
N THR A 124 -16.75 7.77 17.76
CA THR A 124 -17.23 8.62 18.85
C THR A 124 -17.31 7.79 20.13
N PRO A 125 -16.79 8.25 21.28
CA PRO A 125 -17.04 7.59 22.55
C PRO A 125 -18.55 7.58 22.81
N GLU A 126 -19.13 6.42 23.07
CA GLU A 126 -20.46 6.39 23.71
C GLU A 126 -20.31 7.07 25.07
N LEU A 127 -20.86 8.29 25.20
CA LEU A 127 -20.95 8.93 26.50
C LEU A 127 -21.75 8.02 27.41
N PRO A 128 -21.26 7.70 28.63
CA PRO A 128 -22.01 6.86 29.54
C PRO A 128 -23.36 7.54 29.82
N VAL A 129 -24.45 6.83 29.53
CA VAL A 129 -25.79 7.28 29.91
C VAL A 129 -25.82 7.33 31.43
N MET A 130 -25.73 8.53 32.00
CA MET A 130 -25.92 8.74 33.42
C MET A 130 -27.38 8.45 33.75
N SER A 131 -27.67 7.22 34.18
CA SER A 131 -28.94 6.89 34.83
C SER A 131 -29.06 7.70 36.12
N LYS A 132 -30.17 8.45 36.25
CA LYS A 132 -30.55 9.17 37.46
C LYS A 132 -30.90 8.22 38.60
#